data_AF-A0A4P9Z453-F1
#
_entry.id   AF-A0A4P9Z453-F1
#
_cell.length_a   1.000
_cell.length_b   1.000
_cell.length_c   1.000
_cell.angle_alpha   90.00
_cell.angle_beta   90.00
_cell.angle_gamma   90.00
#
_symmetry.space_group_name_H-M   'P 1'
#
loop_
_entity.id
_entity.type
_entity.pdbx_description
1 polymer ?
#
loop_
_entity_poly.entity_id
_entity_poly.type
_entity_poly.pdbx_seq_one_letter_code
_entity_poly.pdbx_strand_id
1 'polypeptide(L)'
;RKLACMFEEVQKKTFTKWVNIQLRDTGLAVETLEYDLRDGKVLLALLYTLARLPIPPSERGTMRIHRLANVGNALQFLERKLGGPLMNVGAEDIVDGN
;
A
#
# COMPACT_ATOMS: atom_id res chain seq x y z
N ARG A 1 -9.16 -24.55 -10.10
CA ARG A 1 -8.35 -24.28 -8.88
C ARG A 1 -6.88 -23.94 -9.20
N LYS A 2 -6.10 -24.77 -9.91
CA LYS A 2 -4.70 -24.43 -10.29
C LYS A 2 -4.54 -23.15 -11.12
N LEU A 3 -5.40 -22.94 -12.12
CA LEU A 3 -5.30 -21.79 -13.03
C LEU A 3 -5.49 -20.44 -12.31
N ALA A 4 -6.39 -20.36 -11.32
CA ALA A 4 -6.65 -19.14 -10.55
C ALA A 4 -5.43 -18.72 -9.71
N CYS A 5 -4.78 -19.67 -9.03
CA CYS A 5 -3.56 -19.41 -8.26
C CYS A 5 -2.41 -18.94 -9.18
N MET A 6 -2.27 -19.49 -10.39
CA MET A 6 -1.25 -19.02 -11.33
C MET A 6 -1.49 -17.58 -11.79
N PHE A 7 -2.75 -17.20 -12.06
CA PHE A 7 -3.08 -15.82 -12.41
C PHE A 7 -2.82 -14.86 -11.25
N GLU A 8 -3.17 -15.25 -10.03
CA GLU A 8 -2.92 -14.45 -8.83
C GLU A 8 -1.41 -14.21 -8.63
N GLU A 9 -0.59 -15.26 -8.76
CA GLU A 9 0.88 -15.15 -8.68
C GLU A 9 1.47 -14.22 -9.74
N VAL A 10 0.98 -14.29 -10.98
CA VAL A 10 1.43 -13.41 -12.07
C VAL A 10 1.01 -11.97 -11.80
N GLN A 11 -0.20 -11.75 -11.30
CA GLN A 11 -0.71 -10.42 -10.96
C GLN A 11 0.12 -9.81 -9.82
N LYS A 12 0.37 -10.56 -8.74
CA LYS A 12 1.21 -10.13 -7.61
C LYS A 12 2.62 -9.75 -8.06
N LYS A 13 3.28 -10.60 -8.86
CA LYS A 13 4.63 -10.31 -9.36
C LYS A 13 4.66 -9.09 -10.26
N THR A 14 3.67 -8.93 -11.13
CA THR A 14 3.58 -7.78 -12.03
C THR A 14 3.36 -6.50 -11.24
N PHE A 15 2.43 -6.53 -10.27
CA PHE A 15 2.16 -5.38 -9.42
C PHE A 15 3.35 -5.02 -8.54
N THR A 16 4.03 -6.00 -7.94
CA THR A 16 5.26 -5.79 -7.15
C THR A 16 6.33 -5.08 -7.98
N LYS A 17 6.60 -5.55 -9.20
CA LYS A 17 7.55 -4.90 -10.11
C LYS A 17 7.13 -3.47 -10.43
N TRP A 18 5.84 -3.26 -10.69
CA TRP A 18 5.32 -1.93 -11.00
C TRP A 18 5.46 -0.97 -9.81
N VAL A 19 5.15 -1.41 -8.59
CA VAL A 19 5.34 -0.62 -7.36
C VAL A 19 6.80 -0.22 -7.19
N ASN A 20 7.74 -1.16 -7.36
CA ASN A 20 9.17 -0.87 -7.28
C ASN A 20 9.66 0.11 -8.34
N ILE A 21 9.04 0.13 -9.53
CA ILE A 21 9.34 1.14 -10.55
C ILE A 21 8.90 2.53 -10.08
N GLN A 22 7.72 2.65 -9.47
CA GLN A 22 7.23 3.94 -8.96
C GLN A 22 8.08 4.44 -7.78
N LEU A 23 8.55 3.53 -6.93
CA LEU A 23 9.27 3.87 -5.69
C LEU A 23 10.79 4.02 -5.86
N ARG A 24 11.32 3.90 -7.08
CA ARG A 24 12.77 3.92 -7.38
C ARG A 24 13.52 5.07 -6.70
N ASP A 25 12.92 6.25 -6.68
CA ASP A 25 13.56 7.47 -6.17
C ASP A 25 13.31 7.71 -4.67
N THR A 26 12.51 6.86 -4.01
CA THR A 26 12.14 6.98 -2.59
C THR A 26 13.06 6.19 -1.66
N GLY A 27 13.88 5.28 -2.22
CA GLY A 27 14.69 4.32 -1.45
C GLY A 27 13.88 3.18 -0.81
N LEU A 28 12.56 3.11 -1.08
CA LEU A 28 11.70 2.02 -0.65
C LEU A 28 11.64 0.93 -1.73
N ALA A 29 11.57 -0.32 -1.28
CA ALA A 29 11.40 -1.49 -2.13
C ALA A 29 10.42 -2.47 -1.49
N VAL A 30 9.75 -3.25 -2.34
CA VAL A 30 8.77 -4.27 -1.98
C VAL A 30 9.23 -5.61 -2.54
N GLU A 31 9.31 -6.61 -1.68
CA GLU A 31 9.55 -8.00 -2.04
C GLU A 31 8.24 -8.80 -2.03
N THR A 32 7.43 -8.60 -0.99
CA THR A 32 6.15 -9.28 -0.78
C THR A 32 5.08 -8.29 -0.39
N LEU A 33 4.10 -8.10 -1.29
CA LEU A 33 3.01 -7.14 -1.12
C LEU A 33 2.23 -7.38 0.18
N GLU A 34 2.04 -8.65 0.55
CA GLU A 34 1.26 -9.08 1.71
C GLU A 34 1.88 -8.63 3.03
N TYR A 35 3.20 -8.39 3.08
CA TYR A 35 3.92 -8.01 4.30
C TYR A 35 4.39 -6.56 4.25
N ASP A 36 4.94 -6.12 3.12
CA ASP A 36 5.59 -4.81 2.99
C ASP A 36 4.59 -3.65 2.94
N LEU A 37 3.31 -3.93 2.64
CA LEU A 37 2.25 -2.92 2.69
C LEU A 37 1.65 -2.74 4.09
N ARG A 38 1.87 -3.70 5.01
CA ARG A 38 1.18 -3.75 6.32
C ARG A 38 1.52 -2.57 7.23
N ASP A 39 2.68 -1.93 7.05
CA ASP A 39 3.07 -0.78 7.88
C ASP A 39 2.56 0.57 7.36
N GLY A 40 1.94 0.56 6.17
CA GLY A 40 1.36 1.70 5.49
C GLY A 40 2.35 2.69 4.85
N LYS A 41 3.67 2.53 5.05
CA LYS A 41 4.65 3.50 4.55
C LYS A 41 4.84 3.40 3.05
N VAL A 42 4.95 2.18 2.54
CA VAL A 42 5.03 1.91 1.09
C VAL A 42 3.76 2.42 0.40
N LEU A 43 2.58 2.20 1.01
CA LEU A 43 1.31 2.66 0.46
C LEU A 43 1.24 4.18 0.39
N LEU A 44 1.62 4.89 1.46
CA LEU A 44 1.73 6.35 1.46
C LEU A 44 2.70 6.84 0.40
N ALA A 45 3.92 6.30 0.35
CA ALA A 45 4.91 6.70 -0.64
C ALA A 45 4.40 6.51 -2.07
N LEU A 46 3.79 5.36 -2.37
CA LEU A 46 3.25 5.05 -3.69
C LEU A 46 2.16 6.04 -4.10
N LEU A 47 1.17 6.28 -3.23
CA LEU A 47 0.05 7.17 -3.54
C LEU A 47 0.50 8.61 -3.80
N TYR A 48 1.40 9.13 -2.97
CA TYR A 48 1.90 10.49 -3.11
C TYR A 48 2.83 10.64 -4.32
N THR A 49 3.66 9.64 -4.62
CA THR A 49 4.47 9.62 -5.84
C THR A 49 3.59 9.61 -7.09
N LEU A 50 2.54 8.78 -7.14
CA LEU A 50 1.59 8.75 -8.26
C LEU A 50 0.83 10.07 -8.42
N ALA A 51 0.48 10.71 -7.31
CA ALA A 51 -0.18 12.01 -7.30
C ALA A 51 0.78 13.19 -7.59
N ARG A 52 2.08 12.93 -7.74
CA ARG A 52 3.14 13.96 -7.86
C ARG A 52 3.11 14.98 -6.72
N LEU A 53 2.85 14.49 -5.51
CA LEU A 53 2.81 15.27 -4.28
C LEU A 53 3.99 14.89 -3.38
N PRO A 54 4.45 15.81 -2.51
CA PRO A 54 5.46 15.49 -1.51
C PRO A 54 4.94 14.40 -0.57
N ILE A 55 5.77 13.39 -0.32
CA ILE A 55 5.44 12.27 0.56
C ILE A 55 5.36 12.82 2.01
N PRO A 56 4.24 12.64 2.72
CA PRO A 56 4.10 13.12 4.08
C PRO A 56 4.97 12.29 5.04
N PRO A 57 5.34 12.85 6.20
CA PRO A 57 5.94 12.04 7.24
C PRO A 57 4.97 10.93 7.66
N SER A 58 5.48 9.71 7.76
CA SER A 58 4.75 8.58 8.33
C SER A 58 4.94 8.52 9.84
N GLU A 59 3.98 7.92 10.53
CA GLU A 59 4.08 7.61 11.95
C GLU A 59 5.30 6.72 12.21
N ARG A 60 6.10 7.15 13.18
CA ARG A 60 7.33 6.47 13.57
C ARG A 60 7.00 5.47 14.67
N GLY A 61 7.07 4.19 14.35
CA GLY A 61 6.92 3.11 15.32
C GLY A 61 6.51 1.79 14.66
N THR A 62 6.56 0.70 15.44
CA THR A 62 6.32 -0.66 14.94
C THR A 62 5.03 -1.28 15.46
N MET A 63 4.39 -0.65 16.45
CA MET A 63 3.11 -1.07 17.04
C MET A 63 1.96 -0.99 16.03
N ARG A 64 0.94 -1.84 16.22
CA ARG A 64 -0.25 -1.91 15.34
C ARG A 64 -0.93 -0.55 15.17
N ILE A 65 -1.01 0.25 16.23
CA ILE A 65 -1.61 1.60 16.17
C ILE A 65 -0.91 2.53 15.17
N HIS A 66 0.42 2.45 15.05
CA HIS A 66 1.17 3.26 14.08
C HIS A 66 0.93 2.81 12.65
N ARG A 67 0.85 1.48 12.45
CA ARG A 67 0.52 0.89 11.14
C ARG A 67 -0.88 1.29 10.69
N LEU A 68 -1.87 1.17 11.58
CA LEU A 68 -3.25 1.60 11.32
C LEU A 68 -3.33 3.09 11.00
N ALA A 69 -2.57 3.94 11.71
CA ALA A 69 -2.54 5.36 11.41
C ALA A 69 -1.98 5.64 10.01
N ASN A 70 -0.86 5.00 9.63
CA ASN A 70 -0.27 5.14 8.29
C ASN A 70 -1.21 4.66 7.19
N VAL A 71 -1.78 3.46 7.35
CA VAL A 71 -2.74 2.89 6.38
C VAL A 71 -4.01 3.74 6.33
N GLY A 72 -4.55 4.17 7.47
CA GLY A 72 -5.72 5.05 7.54
C GLY A 72 -5.50 6.37 6.80
N ASN A 73 -4.33 6.98 6.94
CA ASN A 73 -3.95 8.19 6.21
C ASN A 73 -3.91 7.93 4.69
N ALA A 74 -3.37 6.79 4.26
CA ALA A 74 -3.35 6.40 2.85
C ALA A 74 -4.75 6.17 2.27
N LEU A 75 -5.63 5.48 3.01
CA LEU A 75 -7.01 5.24 2.59
C LEU A 75 -7.80 6.55 2.53
N GLN A 76 -7.65 7.42 3.52
CA GLN A 76 -8.28 8.74 3.51
C GLN A 76 -7.81 9.59 2.32
N PHE A 77 -6.52 9.52 1.95
CA PHE A 77 -6.02 10.17 0.76
C PHE A 77 -6.72 9.65 -0.50
N LEU A 78 -6.89 8.34 -0.63
CA LEU A 78 -7.59 7.71 -1.75
C LEU A 78 -9.06 8.13 -1.82
N GLU A 79 -9.79 8.09 -0.71
CA GLU A 79 -11.20 8.52 -0.65
C GLU A 79 -11.38 9.96 -1.13
N ARG A 80 -10.49 10.86 -0.69
CA ARG A 80 -10.50 12.27 -1.14
C ARG A 80 -10.23 12.40 -2.63
N LYS A 81 -9.33 11.58 -3.20
CA LYS A 81 -8.99 11.61 -4.62
C LYS A 81 -10.05 10.96 -5.50
N LEU A 82 -10.71 9.90 -5.02
CA LEU A 82 -11.76 9.18 -5.73
C LEU A 82 -13.15 9.81 -5.55
N GLY A 83 -13.32 10.68 -4.55
CA GLY A 83 -14.58 11.39 -4.30
C GLY A 83 -15.65 10.56 -3.59
N GLY A 84 -15.25 9.49 -2.88
CA GLY A 84 -16.17 8.59 -2.20
C GLY A 84 -15.47 7.56 -1.30
N PRO A 85 -16.24 6.85 -0.45
CA PRO A 85 -15.69 5.87 0.47
C PRO A 85 -15.15 4.64 -0.26
N LEU A 86 -14.08 4.06 0.28
CA LEU A 86 -13.58 2.77 -0.21
C LEU A 86 -14.51 1.67 0.29
N MET A 87 -15.24 1.02 -0.63
CA MET A 87 -16.05 -0.13 -0.28
C MET A 87 -15.17 -1.38 -0.18
N ASN A 88 -15.32 -2.14 0.91
CA ASN A 88 -14.65 -3.43 1.15
C ASN A 88 -13.13 -3.38 1.38
N VAL A 89 -12.58 -2.23 1.79
CA VAL A 89 -11.15 -2.13 2.17
C VAL A 89 -11.03 -1.30 3.45
N GLY A 90 -10.76 -1.97 4.56
CA GLY A 90 -10.43 -1.36 5.83
C GLY A 90 -8.93 -1.25 6.08
N ALA A 91 -8.53 -0.34 6.96
CA ALA A 91 -7.13 -0.26 7.40
C ALA A 91 -6.68 -1.56 8.11
N GLU A 92 -7.60 -2.22 8.83
CA GLU A 92 -7.32 -3.48 9.50
C GLU A 92 -7.01 -4.61 8.50
N ASP A 93 -7.75 -4.70 7.40
CA ASP A 93 -7.53 -5.71 6.36
C ASP A 93 -6.09 -5.65 5.81
N ILE A 94 -5.58 -4.44 5.58
CA ILE A 94 -4.22 -4.25 5.07
C ILE A 94 -3.16 -4.52 6.15
N VAL A 95 -3.37 -4.06 7.40
CA VAL A 95 -2.40 -4.26 8.49
C VAL A 95 -2.28 -5.75 8.86
N ASP A 96 -3.41 -6.46 8.85
CA ASP A 96 -3.48 -7.89 9.17
C ASP A 96 -3.15 -8.77 7.94
N GLY A 97 -3.08 -8.14 6.76
CA GLY A 97 -2.64 -8.68 5.47
C GLY A 97 -3.57 -9.76 4.93
N ASN A 98 -4.85 -9.41 4.91
CA ASN A 98 -5.97 -10.16 4.35
C ASN A 98 -5.99 -10.06 2.81
#